data_AF-A0A359M3E4-F1
#
_entry.id   AF-A0A359M3E4-F1
#
_cell.length_a   1.000
_cell.length_b   1.000
_cell.length_c   1.000
_cell.angle_alpha   90.00
_cell.angle_beta   90.00
_cell.angle_gamma   90.00
#
_symmetry.space_group_name_H-M   'P 1'
#
loop_
_entity.id
_entity.type
_entity.pdbx_description
1 polymer ?
#
loop_
_entity_poly.entity_id
_entity_poly.type
_entity_poly.pdbx_seq_one_letter_code
_entity_poly.pdbx_strand_id
1 'polypeptide(L)' 'KTMLGCMISSSVAITAAAHLSPLVDYADLDGHLLIGNDPFRGVKVENGKLVLPDGPGLGLTRIA' A
#
# COMPACT_ATOMS: atom_id res chain seq x y z
N LYS A 1 12.12 -17.98 2.91
CA LYS A 1 11.44 -16.95 2.10
C LYS A 1 10.27 -16.39 2.89
N THR A 2 10.02 -15.10 2.80
CA THR A 2 9.01 -14.37 3.57
C THR A 2 8.05 -13.67 2.61
N MET A 3 6.76 -13.72 2.93
CA MET A 3 5.70 -13.05 2.21
C MET A 3 5.02 -12.04 3.14
N LEU A 4 4.65 -10.89 2.59
CA LEU A 4 3.80 -9.90 3.26
C LEU A 4 2.48 -9.76 2.50
N GLY A 5 1.37 -10.14 3.14
CA GLY A 5 0.03 -10.05 2.58
C GLY A 5 -0.83 -8.97 3.22
N CYS A 6 -2.06 -8.82 2.73
CA CYS A 6 -3.05 -7.92 3.30
C CYS A 6 -4.45 -8.55 3.34
N MET A 7 -5.34 -7.94 4.12
CA MET A 7 -6.79 -8.08 3.95
C MET A 7 -7.29 -6.99 3.00
N ILE A 8 -8.56 -7.08 2.56
CA ILE A 8 -9.26 -5.93 1.96
C ILE A 8 -9.24 -4.77 2.95
N SER A 9 -8.43 -3.76 2.69
CA SER A 9 -8.09 -2.67 3.61
C SER A 9 -7.86 -1.38 2.84
N SER A 10 -7.96 -0.24 3.52
CA SER A 10 -7.67 1.07 2.90
C SER A 10 -6.19 1.24 2.57
N SER A 11 -5.90 2.22 1.71
CA SER A 11 -4.54 2.64 1.36
C SER A 11 -3.68 2.96 2.57
N VAL A 12 -4.27 3.28 3.74
CA VAL A 12 -3.52 3.51 4.99
C VAL A 12 -2.73 2.27 5.39
N ALA A 13 -3.41 1.13 5.54
CA ALA A 13 -2.78 -0.12 5.98
C ALA A 13 -1.85 -0.67 4.89
N ILE A 14 -2.28 -0.58 3.62
CA ILE A 14 -1.47 -1.07 2.50
C ILE A 14 -0.19 -0.26 2.34
N THR A 15 -0.23 1.06 2.50
CA THR A 15 0.98 1.90 2.42
C THR A 15 1.93 1.61 3.58
N ALA A 16 1.41 1.41 4.78
CA ALA A 16 2.21 1.00 5.93
C ALA A 16 2.95 -0.33 5.67
N ALA A 17 2.24 -1.32 5.12
CA ALA A 17 2.85 -2.60 4.74
C ALA A 17 3.85 -2.44 3.59
N ALA A 18 3.57 -1.59 2.60
CA ALA A 18 4.45 -1.35 1.46
C ALA A 18 5.82 -0.78 1.85
N HIS A 19 5.93 -0.03 2.95
CA HIS A 19 7.24 0.40 3.48
C HIS A 19 8.14 -0.77 3.88
N LEU A 20 7.56 -1.92 4.25
CA LEU A 20 8.28 -3.13 4.61
C LEU A 20 8.51 -4.07 3.41
N SER A 21 7.89 -3.81 2.26
CA SER A 21 7.98 -4.69 1.08
C SER A 21 9.41 -4.91 0.56
N PRO A 22 10.38 -3.98 0.68
CA PRO A 22 11.77 -4.24 0.29
C PRO A 22 12.48 -5.31 1.12
N LEU A 23 11.92 -5.70 2.28
CA LEU A 23 12.52 -6.65 3.22
C LEU A 23 11.98 -8.09 3.06
N VAL A 24 11.06 -8.32 2.12
CA VAL A 24 10.40 -9.62 1.90
C VAL A 24 10.62 -10.11 0.47
N ASP A 25 10.46 -11.42 0.26
CA ASP A 25 10.61 -12.02 -1.07
C ASP A 25 9.38 -11.77 -1.96
N TYR A 26 8.20 -11.68 -1.34
CA TYR A 26 6.91 -11.54 -2.03
C TYR A 26 5.99 -10.58 -1.28
N ALA A 27 5.23 -9.78 -2.02
CA ALA A 27 4.25 -8.86 -1.47
C ALA A 27 2.91 -9.03 -2.20
N ASP A 28 1.86 -9.28 -1.43
CA ASP A 28 0.46 -9.33 -1.86
C ASP A 28 -0.29 -8.17 -1.19
N LEU A 29 -0.13 -6.98 -1.76
CA LEU A 29 -0.50 -5.69 -1.17
C LEU A 29 -1.43 -4.91 -2.11
N ASP A 30 -2.52 -5.53 -2.54
CA ASP A 30 -3.47 -5.00 -3.51
C ASP A 30 -4.87 -4.72 -2.92
N GLY A 31 -5.10 -4.98 -1.63
CA GLY A 31 -6.42 -4.89 -1.00
C GLY A 31 -7.14 -3.54 -1.14
N HIS A 32 -6.38 -2.42 -1.22
CA HIS A 32 -6.91 -1.08 -1.46
C HIS A 32 -7.48 -0.89 -2.88
N LEU A 33 -7.06 -1.70 -3.85
CA LEU A 33 -7.60 -1.70 -5.21
C LEU A 33 -8.98 -2.37 -5.28
N LEU A 34 -9.35 -3.15 -4.26
CA LEU A 34 -10.59 -3.93 -4.21
C LEU A 34 -11.75 -3.19 -3.54
N ILE A 35 -11.54 -1.96 -3.07
CA ILE A 35 -12.56 -1.13 -2.42
C ILE A 35 -12.86 0.14 -3.24
N GLY A 36 -14.12 0.57 -3.23
CA GLY A 36 -14.57 1.79 -3.94
C GLY A 36 -14.61 3.05 -3.07
N ASN A 37 -14.32 2.93 -1.78
CA ASN A 37 -14.54 3.97 -0.76
C ASN A 37 -13.27 4.29 0.05
N ASP A 38 -12.09 4.21 -0.57
CA ASP A 38 -10.83 4.52 0.10
C ASP A 38 -10.73 6.03 0.43
N PRO A 39 -10.64 6.44 1.70
CA PRO A 39 -10.59 7.86 2.07
C PRO A 39 -9.19 8.47 1.93
N PHE A 40 -8.17 7.69 1.58
CA PHE A 40 -6.80 8.15 1.43
C PHE A 40 -6.19 7.77 0.09
N ARG A 41 -5.26 8.60 -0.37
CA ARG A 41 -4.31 8.27 -1.42
C ARG A 41 -2.96 7.95 -0.75
N GLY A 42 -2.41 6.77 -1.06
CA GLY A 42 -1.14 6.31 -0.53
C GLY A 42 -0.28 5.66 -1.61
N VAL A 43 0.25 4.48 -1.29
CA VAL A 43 1.00 3.63 -2.23
C VAL A 43 0.20 3.41 -3.52
N LYS A 44 0.91 3.42 -4.65
CA LYS A 44 0.35 3.13 -5.97
C LYS A 44 0.93 1.85 -6.53
N VAL A 45 0.22 1.25 -7.48
CA VAL A 45 0.75 0.15 -8.28
C VAL A 45 1.07 0.68 -9.68
N GLU A 46 2.35 0.74 -10.02
CA GLU A 46 2.82 1.19 -11.34
C GLU A 46 3.70 0.11 -11.97
N ASN A 47 3.34 -0.37 -13.17
CA ASN A 47 4.04 -1.45 -13.87
C ASN A 47 4.29 -2.69 -13.00
N GLY A 48 3.31 -3.06 -12.17
CA GLY A 48 3.39 -4.20 -11.26
C GLY A 48 4.25 -3.99 -10.02
N LYS A 49 4.68 -2.75 -9.72
CA LYS A 49 5.46 -2.42 -8.52
C LYS A 49 4.68 -1.48 -7.60
N LEU A 50 4.87 -1.67 -6.29
CA LEU A 50 4.44 -0.73 -5.27
C LEU A 50 5.34 0.51 -5.32
N VAL A 51 4.74 1.68 -5.49
CA VAL A 51 5.41 2.98 -5.49
C VAL A 51 4.97 3.74 -4.25
N LEU A 52 5.90 3.94 -3.33
CA LEU A 52 5.67 4.69 -2.10
C LEU A 52 5.52 6.19 -2.38
N PRO A 53 4.66 6.89 -1.62
CA PRO A 53 4.56 8.34 -1.69
C PRO A 53 5.78 9.03 -1.04
N ASP A 54 6.12 10.23 -1.53
CA ASP A 54 7.32 10.99 -1.09
C ASP A 54 7.14 11.77 0.24
N GLY A 55 5.96 11.71 0.85
CA GLY A 55 5.63 12.44 2.08
C GLY A 55 6.17 11.79 3.37
N PRO A 56 6.27 12.54 4.48
CA PRO A 56 6.74 12.01 5.75
C PRO A 56 5.77 10.96 6.34
N GLY A 57 6.29 10.11 7.23
CA GLY A 57 5.53 9.01 7.80
C GLY A 57 5.13 8.01 6.72
N LEU A 58 3.82 7.81 6.52
CA LEU A 58 3.29 6.97 5.45
C LEU A 58 3.04 7.73 4.14
N GLY A 59 3.29 9.04 4.09
CA GLY A 59 3.07 9.89 2.90
C GLY A 59 1.62 9.93 2.39
N LEU A 60 0.64 9.65 3.25
CA LEU A 60 -0.77 9.60 2.90
C LEU A 60 -1.36 11.00 2.69
N THR A 61 -2.25 11.13 1.70
CA THR A 61 -3.07 12.32 1.48
C THR A 61 -4.55 11.96 1.64
N ARG A 62 -5.29 12.67 2.49
CA ARG A 62 -6.72 12.47 2.66
C ARG A 62 -7.48 13.02 1.43
N ILE A 63 -8.43 12.26 0.89
CA ILE A 63 -9.19 12.63 -0.32
C ILE A 63 -10.70 12.77 -0.10
N ALA A 64 -11.21 12.42 1.08
CA ALA A 64 -12.60 12.55 1.49
C ALA A 64 -12.72 13.11 2.90
#